data_AF-A0A968VGX6-F1
#
_entry.id   AF-A0A968VGX6-F1
#
_cell.length_a   1.000
_cell.length_b   1.000
_cell.length_c   1.000
_cell.angle_alpha   90.00
_cell.angle_beta   90.00
_cell.angle_gamma   90.00
#
_symmetry.space_group_name_H-M   'P 1'
#
loop_
_entity.id
_entity.type
_entity.pdbx_description
1 polymer ?
#
loop_
_entity_poly.entity_id
_entity_poly.type
_entity_poly.pdbx_seq_one_letter_code
_entity_poly.pdbx_strand_id
1 'polypeptide(L)'
;MTDNSLTARDYLEHHAAPEPGAEVTVTGYSLGGALSPSYALYLYDTQGDRGKHGRGWDARCNVTLNCLPVAGATPGDKVFSDYYYERLGGRTNRYWNKKDVVPHAWEIDMLYQIPTLYAPTIKFDFSDDALLYSLLTLLWALTSGKHYTQLRADRSFAEDSTVIPVSGDDTFHRFLSELGYQHIDRYGQIFQISQFQDAVTRIVPLPQKFFTSLVTKEQSDQLRAQISALVAKHQVSPEMIQTFAAKSAAQ
;
A
#
# COMPACT_ATOMS: atom_id res chain seq x y z
N MET A 1 -31.45 -10.33 -22.83
CA MET A 1 -30.55 -9.18 -22.61
C MET A 1 -29.14 -9.73 -22.60
N THR A 2 -28.35 -9.50 -23.65
CA THR A 2 -26.92 -9.84 -23.63
C THR A 2 -26.23 -8.71 -22.89
N ASP A 3 -25.68 -9.01 -21.72
CA ASP A 3 -24.84 -8.06 -21.00
C ASP A 3 -23.59 -7.81 -21.85
N ASN A 4 -23.46 -6.60 -22.40
CA ASN A 4 -22.31 -6.15 -23.19
C ASN A 4 -21.17 -5.64 -22.28
N SER A 5 -21.15 -6.04 -21.00
CA SER A 5 -20.09 -5.64 -20.09
C SER A 5 -18.76 -6.29 -20.48
N LEU A 6 -17.77 -5.45 -20.81
CA LEU A 6 -16.39 -5.89 -21.04
C LEU A 6 -15.65 -5.93 -19.70
N THR A 7 -14.91 -6.99 -19.45
CA THR A 7 -13.91 -6.96 -18.37
C THR A 7 -12.76 -6.02 -18.76
N ALA A 8 -11.95 -5.60 -17.78
CA ALA A 8 -10.76 -4.78 -18.07
C ALA A 8 -9.80 -5.48 -19.05
N ARG A 9 -9.68 -6.81 -18.98
CA ARG A 9 -8.89 -7.59 -19.94
C ARG A 9 -9.52 -7.53 -21.34
N ASP A 10 -10.83 -7.77 -21.46
CA ASP A 10 -11.51 -7.72 -22.76
C ASP A 10 -11.40 -6.34 -23.40
N TYR A 11 -11.45 -5.29 -22.60
CA TYR A 11 -11.24 -3.93 -23.09
C TYR A 11 -9.83 -3.76 -23.69
N LEU A 12 -8.80 -4.23 -23.00
CA LEU A 12 -7.42 -4.17 -23.49
C LEU A 12 -7.21 -5.02 -24.75
N GLU A 13 -7.83 -6.19 -24.83
CA GLU A 13 -7.80 -7.05 -26.02
C GLU A 13 -8.44 -6.38 -27.24
N HIS A 14 -9.55 -5.67 -27.06
CA HIS A 14 -10.23 -4.98 -28.16
C HIS A 14 -9.60 -3.64 -28.55
N HIS A 15 -8.91 -2.95 -27.64
CA HIS A 15 -8.48 -1.57 -27.85
C HIS A 15 -6.98 -1.33 -27.79
N ALA A 16 -6.22 -2.11 -27.02
CA ALA A 16 -4.76 -1.95 -26.92
C ALA A 16 -4.01 -2.97 -27.78
N ALA A 17 -4.42 -4.24 -27.77
CA ALA A 17 -3.74 -5.30 -28.52
C ALA A 17 -3.68 -5.08 -30.06
N PRO A 18 -4.69 -4.47 -30.71
CA PRO A 18 -4.63 -4.20 -32.15
C PRO A 18 -3.62 -3.11 -32.53
N GLU A 19 -3.27 -2.23 -31.59
CA GLU A 19 -2.45 -1.04 -31.82
C GLU A 19 -0.95 -1.39 -31.70
N PRO A 20 -0.18 -1.36 -32.80
CA PRO A 20 1.25 -1.68 -32.75
C PRO A 20 2.01 -0.69 -31.87
N GLY A 21 2.76 -1.19 -30.89
CA GLY A 21 3.55 -0.36 -29.99
C GLY A 21 2.75 0.29 -28.84
N ALA A 22 1.51 -0.15 -28.60
CA ALA A 22 0.75 0.30 -27.44
C ALA A 22 1.48 -0.01 -26.13
N GLU A 23 1.39 0.92 -25.18
CA GLU A 23 1.89 0.73 -23.82
C GLU A 23 0.74 0.76 -22.83
N VAL A 24 0.73 -0.19 -21.90
CA VAL A 24 -0.24 -0.24 -20.81
C VAL A 24 0.53 -0.20 -19.49
N THR A 25 0.32 0.87 -18.73
CA THR A 25 0.85 1.00 -17.37
C THR A 25 -0.25 0.68 -16.38
N VAL A 26 -0.09 -0.41 -15.64
CA VAL A 26 -0.98 -0.74 -14.53
C VAL A 26 -0.49 -0.01 -13.28
N THR A 27 -1.33 0.85 -12.73
CA THR A 27 -1.01 1.69 -11.57
C THR A 27 -2.09 1.59 -10.51
N GLY A 28 -1.75 1.99 -9.30
CA GLY A 28 -2.70 2.13 -8.22
C GLY A 28 -2.03 2.67 -6.97
N TYR A 29 -2.88 3.22 -6.09
CA TYR A 29 -2.48 3.81 -4.83
C TYR A 29 -2.95 2.97 -3.65
N SER A 30 -2.20 2.88 -2.56
CA SER A 30 -2.61 2.17 -1.34
C SER A 30 -2.91 0.69 -1.64
N LEU A 31 -4.13 0.20 -1.36
CA LEU A 31 -4.58 -1.13 -1.80
C LEU A 31 -4.38 -1.34 -3.31
N GLY A 32 -4.65 -0.32 -4.13
CA GLY A 32 -4.37 -0.36 -5.56
C GLY A 32 -2.87 -0.49 -5.88
N GLY A 33 -1.99 0.03 -5.03
CA GLY A 33 -0.54 -0.16 -5.14
C GLY A 33 -0.10 -1.60 -4.83
N ALA A 34 -0.85 -2.31 -3.98
CA ALA A 34 -0.65 -3.75 -3.74
C ALA A 34 -1.29 -4.62 -4.82
N LEU A 35 -2.43 -4.21 -5.40
CA LEU A 35 -3.15 -4.98 -6.42
C LEU A 35 -2.58 -4.80 -7.83
N SER A 36 -2.10 -3.60 -8.18
CA SER A 36 -1.60 -3.30 -9.53
C SER A 36 -0.46 -4.21 -10.00
N PRO A 37 0.51 -4.61 -9.15
CA PRO A 37 1.53 -5.58 -9.56
C PRO A 37 0.95 -6.96 -9.86
N SER A 38 0.04 -7.44 -9.01
CA SER A 38 -0.62 -8.74 -9.23
C SER A 38 -1.43 -8.75 -10.52
N TYR A 39 -2.11 -7.65 -10.84
CA TYR A 39 -2.86 -7.53 -12.09
C TYR A 39 -1.93 -7.37 -13.31
N ALA A 40 -0.84 -6.61 -13.20
CA ALA A 40 0.17 -6.49 -14.25
C ALA A 40 0.80 -7.86 -14.57
N LEU A 41 1.13 -8.63 -13.53
CA LEU A 41 1.67 -9.97 -13.67
C LEU A 41 0.65 -10.92 -14.30
N TYR A 42 -0.63 -10.85 -13.89
CA TYR A 42 -1.71 -11.60 -14.54
C TYR A 42 -1.80 -11.28 -16.04
N LEU A 43 -1.75 -10.00 -16.42
CA LEU A 43 -1.77 -9.61 -17.83
C LEU A 43 -0.54 -10.12 -18.56
N TYR A 44 0.64 -10.07 -17.94
CA TYR A 44 1.88 -10.59 -18.52
C TYR A 44 1.80 -12.12 -18.75
N ASP A 45 1.38 -12.87 -17.75
CA ASP A 45 1.26 -14.33 -17.77
C ASP A 45 0.14 -14.82 -18.70
N THR A 46 -0.78 -13.94 -19.11
CA THR A 46 -1.87 -14.26 -20.03
C THR A 46 -1.75 -13.59 -21.39
N GLN A 47 -0.63 -12.92 -21.69
CA GLN A 47 -0.36 -12.32 -22.99
C GLN A 47 0.17 -13.38 -23.98
N GLY A 48 -0.17 -13.25 -25.27
CA GLY A 48 0.31 -14.14 -26.32
C GLY A 48 -0.13 -15.59 -26.15
N ASP A 49 0.81 -16.51 -26.34
CA ASP A 49 0.66 -17.95 -26.15
C ASP A 49 0.77 -18.41 -24.69
N ARG A 50 1.12 -17.50 -23.75
CA ARG A 50 1.25 -17.81 -22.32
C ARG A 50 -0.09 -18.09 -21.63
N GLY A 51 -1.19 -17.63 -22.21
CA GLY A 51 -2.54 -17.86 -21.69
C GLY A 51 -2.93 -19.35 -21.65
N LYS A 52 -3.57 -19.78 -20.56
CA LYS A 52 -4.15 -21.13 -20.47
C LYS A 52 -5.17 -21.37 -21.60
N HIS A 53 -5.19 -22.60 -22.11
CA HIS A 53 -6.07 -23.02 -23.23
C HIS A 53 -5.84 -22.28 -24.56
N GLY A 54 -4.65 -21.72 -24.78
CA GLY A 54 -4.25 -21.18 -26.08
C GLY A 54 -4.94 -19.87 -26.49
N ARG A 55 -5.51 -19.13 -25.54
CA ARG A 55 -6.10 -17.79 -25.77
C ARG A 55 -5.60 -16.75 -24.77
N GLY A 56 -4.47 -16.13 -25.09
CA GLY A 56 -4.04 -14.89 -24.45
C GLY A 56 -4.74 -13.66 -25.02
N TRP A 57 -4.70 -12.55 -24.28
CA TRP A 57 -5.46 -11.31 -24.59
C TRP A 57 -4.78 -10.38 -25.61
N ASP A 58 -3.50 -10.61 -25.89
CA ASP A 58 -2.74 -9.92 -26.93
C ASP A 58 -1.90 -10.97 -27.66
N ALA A 59 -2.53 -11.63 -28.62
CA ALA A 59 -2.01 -12.80 -29.31
C ALA A 59 -0.68 -12.55 -30.04
N ARG A 60 -0.39 -11.29 -30.39
CA ARG A 60 0.84 -10.89 -31.10
C ARG A 60 1.92 -10.33 -30.17
N CYS A 61 1.64 -10.22 -28.86
CA CYS A 61 2.52 -9.58 -27.89
C CYS A 61 2.91 -8.15 -28.30
N ASN A 62 1.97 -7.39 -28.88
CA ASN A 62 2.19 -6.02 -29.33
C ASN A 62 2.28 -5.02 -28.18
N VAL A 63 1.62 -5.32 -27.05
CA VAL A 63 1.50 -4.40 -25.93
C VAL A 63 2.69 -4.51 -24.99
N THR A 64 3.32 -3.37 -24.71
CA THR A 64 4.32 -3.27 -23.64
C THR A 64 3.63 -3.03 -22.30
N LEU A 65 3.79 -3.98 -21.38
CA LEU A 65 3.29 -3.85 -20.00
C LEU A 65 4.33 -3.17 -19.10
N ASN A 66 3.87 -2.16 -18.37
CA ASN A 66 4.60 -1.46 -17.31
C ASN A 66 3.77 -1.48 -16.02
N CYS A 67 4.41 -1.24 -14.88
CA CYS A 67 3.72 -1.13 -13.60
C CYS A 67 4.24 0.05 -12.77
N LEU A 68 3.32 0.79 -12.14
CA LEU A 68 3.61 1.94 -11.27
C LEU A 68 2.85 1.78 -9.94
N PRO A 69 3.24 0.85 -9.07
CA PRO A 69 2.61 0.72 -7.76
C PRO A 69 3.06 1.84 -6.82
N VAL A 70 2.10 2.49 -6.16
CA VAL A 70 2.34 3.60 -5.23
C VAL A 70 1.74 3.29 -3.87
N ALA A 71 2.51 3.50 -2.80
CA ALA A 71 2.06 3.36 -1.41
C ALA A 71 1.44 1.99 -1.06
N GLY A 72 1.83 0.94 -1.79
CA GLY A 72 1.26 -0.40 -1.62
C GLY A 72 1.92 -1.21 -0.51
N ALA A 73 1.11 -1.94 0.26
CA ALA A 73 1.56 -3.04 1.10
C ALA A 73 2.15 -4.19 0.26
N THR A 74 2.81 -5.16 0.92
CA THR A 74 3.39 -6.33 0.25
C THR A 74 2.30 -7.15 -0.47
N PRO A 75 2.43 -7.40 -1.79
CA PRO A 75 1.41 -8.11 -2.55
C PRO A 75 1.43 -9.64 -2.36
N GLY A 76 2.54 -10.20 -1.87
CA GLY A 76 2.74 -11.64 -1.75
C GLY A 76 3.98 -12.02 -0.95
N ASP A 77 4.33 -13.30 -1.01
CA ASP A 77 5.51 -13.85 -0.36
C ASP A 77 6.79 -13.67 -1.20
N LYS A 78 7.89 -14.21 -0.71
CA LYS A 78 9.18 -14.18 -1.40
C LYS A 78 9.11 -14.83 -2.78
N VAL A 79 8.40 -15.95 -2.93
CA VAL A 79 8.29 -16.68 -4.20
C VAL A 79 7.58 -15.81 -5.23
N PHE A 80 6.47 -15.18 -4.83
CA PHE A 80 5.77 -14.21 -5.66
C PHE A 80 6.67 -13.03 -6.03
N SER A 81 7.37 -12.43 -5.06
CA SER A 81 8.24 -11.28 -5.33
C SER A 81 9.39 -11.62 -6.29
N ASP A 82 10.03 -12.77 -6.14
CA ASP A 82 11.11 -13.19 -7.03
C ASP A 82 10.57 -13.46 -8.45
N TYR A 83 9.45 -14.17 -8.57
CA TYR A 83 8.80 -14.43 -9.86
C TYR A 83 8.36 -13.13 -10.56
N TYR A 84 7.78 -12.20 -9.80
CA TYR A 84 7.42 -10.88 -10.33
C TYR A 84 8.65 -10.12 -10.85
N TYR A 85 9.74 -10.12 -10.07
CA TYR A 85 10.97 -9.42 -10.44
C TYR A 85 11.55 -9.93 -11.76
N GLU A 86 11.60 -11.24 -11.95
CA GLU A 86 12.10 -11.86 -13.18
C GLU A 86 11.31 -11.46 -14.43
N ARG A 87 10.02 -11.14 -14.29
CA ARG A 87 9.13 -10.84 -15.44
C ARG A 87 8.94 -9.36 -15.70
N LEU A 88 8.73 -8.59 -14.65
CA LEU A 88 8.32 -7.20 -14.71
C LEU A 88 9.25 -6.24 -13.95
N GLY A 89 10.29 -6.74 -13.25
CA GLY A 89 11.19 -5.93 -12.44
C GLY A 89 11.77 -4.70 -13.14
N GLY A 90 12.22 -4.86 -14.40
CA GLY A 90 12.76 -3.77 -15.23
C GLY A 90 11.72 -2.79 -15.76
N ARG A 91 10.44 -3.17 -15.71
CA ARG A 91 9.29 -2.39 -16.19
C ARG A 91 8.43 -1.84 -15.06
N THR A 92 8.88 -2.02 -13.82
CA THR A 92 8.18 -1.58 -12.63
C THR A 92 8.91 -0.43 -11.97
N ASN A 93 8.18 0.64 -11.69
CA ASN A 93 8.65 1.75 -10.86
C ASN A 93 7.82 1.79 -9.58
N ARG A 94 8.38 1.30 -8.47
CA ARG A 94 7.68 1.32 -7.16
C ARG A 94 7.98 2.62 -6.43
N TYR A 95 6.94 3.36 -6.05
CA TYR A 95 7.09 4.60 -5.26
C TYR A 95 6.47 4.45 -3.89
N TRP A 96 7.23 4.78 -2.86
CA TRP A 96 6.72 4.78 -1.49
C TRP A 96 7.46 5.78 -0.61
N ASN A 97 6.82 6.16 0.48
CA ASN A 97 7.33 7.03 1.52
C ASN A 97 7.81 6.17 2.69
N LYS A 98 9.03 6.39 3.17
CA LYS A 98 9.61 5.65 4.31
C LYS A 98 8.87 5.93 5.61
N LYS A 99 8.13 7.03 5.73
CA LYS A 99 7.26 7.31 6.87
C LYS A 99 5.83 6.81 6.68
N ASP A 100 5.48 6.25 5.53
CA ASP A 100 4.18 5.64 5.32
C ASP A 100 4.16 4.22 5.91
N VAL A 101 3.24 3.97 6.84
CA VAL A 101 3.08 2.68 7.51
C VAL A 101 2.59 1.60 6.54
N VAL A 102 1.82 1.93 5.50
CA VAL A 102 1.16 0.93 4.64
C VAL A 102 2.16 0.03 3.91
N PRO A 103 3.23 0.54 3.27
CA PRO A 103 4.29 -0.29 2.70
C PRO A 103 5.05 -1.17 3.70
N HIS A 104 4.99 -0.90 5.00
CA HIS A 104 5.64 -1.74 6.01
C HIS A 104 4.88 -3.03 6.31
N ALA A 105 3.58 -3.07 5.98
CA ALA A 105 2.82 -4.31 6.01
C ALA A 105 3.05 -5.09 4.71
N TRP A 106 3.21 -6.40 4.70
CA TRP A 106 3.16 -7.38 5.80
C TRP A 106 4.54 -8.00 6.10
N GLU A 107 5.60 -7.46 5.51
CA GLU A 107 6.97 -7.94 5.70
C GLU A 107 7.41 -7.74 7.16
N ILE A 108 7.82 -8.83 7.80
CA ILE A 108 8.03 -8.88 9.26
C ILE A 108 9.08 -7.85 9.71
N ASP A 109 10.19 -7.74 8.98
CA ASP A 109 11.28 -6.83 9.34
C ASP A 109 10.87 -5.36 9.20
N MET A 110 9.92 -5.06 8.30
CA MET A 110 9.35 -3.73 8.17
C MET A 110 8.27 -3.45 9.23
N LEU A 111 7.46 -4.45 9.61
CA LEU A 111 6.49 -4.31 10.71
C LEU A 111 7.17 -3.91 12.03
N TYR A 112 8.38 -4.41 12.28
CA TYR A 112 9.17 -4.05 13.45
C TYR A 112 9.61 -2.59 13.50
N GLN A 113 9.61 -1.88 12.36
CA GLN A 113 10.01 -0.46 12.28
C GLN A 113 8.86 0.48 12.62
N ILE A 114 7.61 0.02 12.55
CA ILE A 114 6.42 0.88 12.76
C ILE A 114 6.43 1.60 14.12
N PRO A 115 6.79 0.97 15.25
CA PRO A 115 6.76 1.64 16.56
C PRO A 115 7.71 2.85 16.67
N THR A 116 8.76 2.91 15.86
CA THR A 116 9.74 4.01 15.90
C THR A 116 9.65 4.95 14.70
N LEU A 117 8.73 4.68 13.77
CA LEU A 117 8.64 5.37 12.47
C LEU A 117 8.50 6.89 12.62
N TYR A 118 7.75 7.34 13.62
CA TYR A 118 7.47 8.75 13.91
C TYR A 118 8.23 9.31 15.11
N ALA A 119 9.15 8.54 15.68
CA ALA A 119 10.01 9.02 16.74
C ALA A 119 10.96 10.12 16.20
N PRO A 120 11.33 11.11 17.03
CA PRO A 120 10.91 11.30 18.42
C PRO A 120 9.60 12.10 18.58
N THR A 121 8.98 12.55 17.49
CA THR A 121 7.83 13.47 17.49
C THR A 121 6.57 12.82 18.07
N ILE A 122 6.29 11.57 17.67
CA ILE A 122 5.26 10.72 18.25
C ILE A 122 6.00 9.53 18.84
N LYS A 123 6.04 9.47 20.17
CA LYS A 123 6.64 8.36 20.89
C LYS A 123 5.55 7.38 21.23
N PHE A 124 5.75 6.15 20.78
CA PHE A 124 5.06 4.99 21.29
C PHE A 124 5.61 4.65 22.67
N ASP A 125 4.76 4.69 23.69
CA ASP A 125 5.11 4.09 24.97
C ASP A 125 4.37 2.77 25.12
N PHE A 126 5.11 1.71 25.43
CA PHE A 126 4.54 0.39 25.69
C PHE A 126 3.58 0.40 26.89
N SER A 127 3.78 1.27 27.88
CA SER A 127 2.86 1.35 29.03
C SER A 127 1.54 2.05 28.70
N ASP A 128 1.56 2.99 27.76
CA ASP A 128 0.43 3.91 27.52
C ASP A 128 -0.31 3.60 26.19
N ASP A 129 0.33 2.93 25.23
CA ASP A 129 -0.20 2.61 23.89
C ASP A 129 -0.49 1.12 23.68
N ALA A 130 -0.94 0.42 24.72
CA ALA A 130 -1.16 -1.03 24.73
C ALA A 130 -2.01 -1.54 23.55
N LEU A 131 -3.00 -0.76 23.10
CA LEU A 131 -3.87 -1.16 21.99
C LEU A 131 -3.13 -1.25 20.66
N LEU A 132 -2.25 -0.29 20.37
CA LEU A 132 -1.57 -0.24 19.07
C LEU A 132 -0.45 -1.28 19.02
N TYR A 133 0.24 -1.52 20.13
CA TYR A 133 1.12 -2.68 20.25
C TYR A 133 0.38 -4.01 20.13
N SER A 134 -0.83 -4.11 20.70
CA SER A 134 -1.65 -5.32 20.54
C SER A 134 -2.05 -5.53 19.08
N LEU A 135 -2.36 -4.47 18.34
CA LEU A 135 -2.61 -4.54 16.90
C LEU A 135 -1.35 -5.01 16.15
N LEU A 136 -0.20 -4.36 16.34
CA LEU A 136 1.03 -4.74 15.65
C LEU A 136 1.46 -6.18 15.98
N THR A 137 1.27 -6.60 17.23
CA THR A 137 1.50 -7.98 17.68
C THR A 137 0.56 -8.95 16.99
N LEU A 138 -0.72 -8.60 16.83
CA LEU A 138 -1.66 -9.40 16.06
C LEU A 138 -1.23 -9.52 14.60
N LEU A 139 -0.87 -8.40 13.96
CA LEU A 139 -0.41 -8.39 12.57
C LEU A 139 0.82 -9.28 12.42
N TRP A 140 1.82 -9.11 13.29
CA TRP A 140 3.01 -9.95 13.35
C TRP A 140 2.67 -11.43 13.53
N ALA A 141 1.77 -11.78 14.43
CA ALA A 141 1.36 -13.17 14.66
C ALA A 141 0.65 -13.77 13.43
N LEU A 142 -0.16 -12.97 12.74
CA LEU A 142 -0.88 -13.39 11.53
C LEU A 142 0.02 -13.49 10.29
N THR A 143 1.17 -12.82 10.28
CA THR A 143 2.09 -12.78 9.12
C THR A 143 3.37 -13.58 9.34
N SER A 144 3.68 -13.95 10.59
CA SER A 144 4.82 -14.78 10.94
C SER A 144 4.79 -16.11 10.20
N GLY A 145 5.92 -16.47 9.59
CA GLY A 145 6.06 -17.69 8.78
C GLY A 145 5.42 -17.64 7.39
N LYS A 146 4.76 -16.54 7.00
CA LYS A 146 4.21 -16.38 5.64
C LYS A 146 5.21 -15.80 4.65
N HIS A 147 6.37 -15.35 5.12
CA HIS A 147 7.46 -14.83 4.28
C HIS A 147 7.03 -13.73 3.31
N TYR A 148 6.10 -12.86 3.73
CA TYR A 148 5.74 -11.65 2.98
C TYR A 148 6.98 -10.84 2.64
N THR A 149 7.13 -10.47 1.38
CA THR A 149 8.31 -9.78 0.86
C THR A 149 7.84 -8.67 -0.06
N GLN A 150 8.33 -7.45 0.14
CA GLN A 150 8.07 -6.34 -0.76
C GLN A 150 8.61 -6.63 -2.16
N LEU A 151 7.97 -6.04 -3.16
CA LEU A 151 8.44 -6.19 -4.53
C LEU A 151 9.85 -5.62 -4.67
N ARG A 152 10.74 -6.50 -5.12
CA ARG A 152 12.00 -6.11 -5.73
C ARG A 152 11.64 -5.55 -7.11
N ALA A 153 11.88 -4.27 -7.33
CA ALA A 153 11.74 -3.61 -8.62
C ALA A 153 13.07 -2.96 -8.95
N ASP A 154 13.48 -2.98 -10.22
CA ASP A 154 14.75 -2.38 -10.65
C ASP A 154 14.79 -0.87 -10.34
N ARG A 155 13.61 -0.26 -10.29
CA ARG A 155 13.41 1.14 -9.92
C ARG A 155 12.45 1.22 -8.75
N SER A 156 13.02 1.40 -7.55
CA SER A 156 12.26 1.68 -6.34
C SER A 156 12.71 3.02 -5.77
N PHE A 157 11.75 3.90 -5.50
CA PHE A 157 12.00 5.18 -4.86
C PHE A 157 11.35 5.17 -3.48
N ALA A 158 12.18 5.40 -2.46
CA ALA A 158 11.79 5.49 -1.07
C ALA A 158 12.10 6.90 -0.57
N GLU A 159 11.09 7.76 -0.54
CA GLU A 159 11.23 9.14 -0.06
C GLU A 159 11.31 9.17 1.46
N ASP A 160 12.19 9.99 2.03
CA ASP A 160 12.11 10.32 3.44
C ASP A 160 11.31 11.60 3.62
N SER A 161 10.34 11.60 4.51
CA SER A 161 9.51 12.75 4.81
C SER A 161 9.71 13.19 6.25
N THR A 162 9.52 14.48 6.47
CA THR A 162 9.48 15.02 7.83
C THR A 162 8.19 14.57 8.50
N VAL A 163 8.30 14.13 9.75
CA VAL A 163 7.14 13.91 10.60
C VAL A 163 6.58 15.27 10.99
N ILE A 164 5.28 15.49 10.75
CA ILE A 164 4.64 16.76 11.11
C ILE A 164 3.89 16.56 12.44
N PRO A 165 3.93 17.52 13.37
CA PRO A 165 3.09 17.44 14.56
C PRO A 165 1.63 17.55 14.15
N VAL A 166 0.95 16.41 14.00
CA VAL A 166 -0.50 16.42 13.74
C VAL A 166 -1.23 16.62 15.06
N SER A 167 -2.25 17.47 15.04
CA SER A 167 -3.15 17.70 16.17
C SER A 167 -3.84 16.41 16.58
N GLY A 168 -3.87 16.11 17.87
CA GLY A 168 -4.63 14.99 18.41
C GLY A 168 -4.59 14.99 19.93
N ASP A 169 -5.66 14.48 20.55
CA ASP A 169 -5.86 14.55 21.99
C ASP A 169 -5.04 13.49 22.76
N ASP A 170 -4.64 12.43 22.06
CA ASP A 170 -3.87 11.31 22.62
C ASP A 170 -2.88 10.75 21.57
N THR A 171 -1.93 9.90 22.01
CA THR A 171 -0.87 9.33 21.15
C THR A 171 -1.44 8.51 19.99
N PHE A 172 -2.52 7.76 20.21
CA PHE A 172 -3.14 6.93 19.17
C PHE A 172 -3.78 7.81 18.07
N HIS A 173 -4.51 8.86 18.45
CA HIS A 173 -5.09 9.80 17.49
C HIS A 173 -4.00 10.55 16.72
N ARG A 174 -2.93 10.98 17.39
CA ARG A 174 -1.78 11.60 16.74
C ARG A 174 -1.09 10.65 15.76
N PHE A 175 -0.92 9.38 16.14
CA PHE A 175 -0.35 8.35 15.26
C PHE A 175 -1.22 8.12 14.02
N LEU A 176 -2.54 7.96 14.19
CA LEU A 176 -3.46 7.77 13.06
C LEU A 176 -3.48 8.97 12.13
N SER A 177 -3.42 10.17 12.69
CA SER A 177 -3.39 11.40 11.90
C SER A 177 -2.09 11.52 11.11
N GLU A 178 -0.95 11.16 11.69
CA GLU A 178 0.33 11.13 10.98
C GLU A 178 0.39 10.01 9.94
N LEU A 179 -0.15 8.82 10.25
CA LEU A 179 -0.34 7.75 9.27
C LEU A 179 -1.14 8.22 8.08
N GLY A 180 -2.29 8.86 8.31
CA GLY A 180 -3.09 9.45 7.25
C GLY A 180 -2.29 10.45 6.42
N TYR A 181 -1.60 11.39 7.08
CA TYR A 181 -0.81 12.42 6.42
C TYR A 181 0.27 11.82 5.52
N GLN A 182 1.06 10.91 6.07
CA GLN A 182 2.15 10.24 5.35
C GLN A 182 1.64 9.33 4.23
N HIS A 183 0.45 8.76 4.39
CA HIS A 183 -0.19 7.86 3.44
C HIS A 183 -1.14 8.56 2.45
N ILE A 184 -1.34 9.87 2.48
CA ILE A 184 -2.20 10.57 1.48
C ILE A 184 -1.58 11.91 1.11
N ASP A 185 -1.55 12.85 2.06
CA ASP A 185 -1.15 14.23 1.80
C ASP A 185 0.30 14.33 1.32
N ARG A 186 1.20 13.54 1.91
CA ARG A 186 2.63 13.59 1.55
C ARG A 186 2.87 13.17 0.09
N TYR A 187 2.20 12.14 -0.41
CA TYR A 187 2.30 11.76 -1.82
C TYR A 187 1.68 12.84 -2.73
N GLY A 188 0.60 13.48 -2.30
CA GLY A 188 0.05 14.65 -2.98
C GLY A 188 1.07 15.79 -3.12
N GLN A 189 1.93 15.99 -2.12
CA GLN A 189 3.03 16.95 -2.20
C GLN A 189 4.17 16.47 -3.10
N ILE A 190 4.63 15.23 -2.93
CA ILE A 190 5.73 14.62 -3.71
C ILE A 190 5.43 14.67 -5.21
N PHE A 191 4.20 14.32 -5.59
CA PHE A 191 3.76 14.33 -6.99
C PHE A 191 3.15 15.66 -7.43
N GLN A 192 3.22 16.71 -6.60
CA GLN A 192 2.69 18.04 -6.88
C GLN A 192 1.18 18.06 -7.22
N ILE A 193 0.44 17.04 -6.78
CA ILE A 193 -1.03 16.98 -6.88
C ILE A 193 -1.66 18.09 -6.05
N SER A 194 -1.07 18.48 -4.91
CA SER A 194 -1.60 19.58 -4.09
C SER A 194 -1.65 20.90 -4.86
N GLN A 195 -0.64 21.18 -5.67
CA GLN A 195 -0.59 22.37 -6.53
C GLN A 195 -1.67 22.31 -7.61
N PHE A 196 -1.84 21.13 -8.22
CA PHE A 196 -2.93 20.88 -9.18
C PHE A 196 -4.31 21.05 -8.53
N GLN A 197 -4.53 20.47 -7.36
CA GLN A 197 -5.80 20.55 -6.65
C GLN A 197 -6.12 21.98 -6.23
N ASP A 198 -5.13 22.73 -5.74
CA ASP A 198 -5.31 24.14 -5.40
C ASP A 198 -5.63 24.97 -6.66
N ALA A 199 -5.02 24.66 -7.81
CA ALA A 199 -5.35 25.27 -9.10
C ALA A 199 -6.79 24.95 -9.55
N VAL A 200 -7.22 23.69 -9.46
CA VAL A 200 -8.58 23.27 -9.80
C VAL A 200 -9.60 23.89 -8.87
N THR A 201 -9.33 23.93 -7.57
CA THR A 201 -10.27 24.46 -6.56
C THR A 201 -10.49 25.98 -6.71
N ARG A 202 -9.51 26.71 -7.28
CA ARG A 202 -9.69 28.13 -7.67
C ARG A 202 -10.64 28.33 -8.84
N ILE A 203 -10.76 27.33 -9.72
CA ILE A 203 -11.60 27.39 -10.93
C ILE A 203 -12.99 26.79 -10.66
N VAL A 204 -13.02 25.69 -9.92
CA VAL A 204 -14.22 24.97 -9.51
C VAL A 204 -14.24 24.93 -7.99
N PRO A 205 -15.13 25.70 -7.32
CA PRO A 205 -15.23 25.68 -5.87
C PRO A 205 -15.81 24.33 -5.43
N LEU A 206 -14.93 23.44 -5.01
CA LEU A 206 -15.30 22.09 -4.58
C LEU A 206 -15.57 22.13 -3.07
N PRO A 207 -16.62 21.42 -2.59
CA PRO A 207 -17.04 21.49 -1.19
C PRO A 207 -16.01 20.93 -0.21
N GLN A 208 -15.06 20.12 -0.69
CA GLN A 208 -13.94 19.61 0.09
C GLN A 208 -12.71 19.37 -0.80
N LYS A 209 -11.52 19.45 -0.20
CA LYS A 209 -10.27 18.96 -0.79
C LYS A 209 -10.36 17.44 -1.03
N PHE A 210 -10.15 16.97 -2.26
CA PHE A 210 -10.23 15.53 -2.59
C PHE A 210 -9.04 14.71 -2.09
N PHE A 211 -7.88 15.34 -1.83
CA PHE A 211 -6.74 14.73 -1.15
C PHE A 211 -6.54 15.37 0.23
N THR A 212 -7.16 14.81 1.27
CA THR A 212 -6.80 15.11 2.66
C THR A 212 -7.06 13.90 3.54
N SER A 213 -6.15 13.66 4.48
CA SER A 213 -6.20 12.55 5.42
C SER A 213 -6.77 12.88 6.80
N LEU A 214 -7.37 14.06 6.99
CA LEU A 214 -7.83 14.50 8.31
C LEU A 214 -8.71 13.43 8.97
N VAL A 215 -8.17 12.80 10.02
CA VAL A 215 -8.88 11.82 10.84
C VAL A 215 -9.57 12.58 11.97
N THR A 216 -10.90 12.55 11.99
CA THR A 216 -11.66 13.15 13.08
C THR A 216 -11.52 12.33 14.37
N LYS A 217 -11.75 12.96 15.52
CA LYS A 217 -11.75 12.26 16.82
C LYS A 217 -12.77 11.11 16.84
N GLU A 218 -13.96 11.33 16.28
CA GLU A 218 -14.99 10.31 16.15
C GLU A 218 -14.51 9.09 15.33
N GLN A 219 -13.88 9.34 14.16
CA GLN A 219 -13.31 8.27 13.34
C GLN A 219 -12.21 7.51 14.08
N SER A 220 -11.34 8.23 14.81
CA SER A 220 -10.31 7.63 15.66
C SER A 220 -10.90 6.73 16.73
N ASP A 221 -11.97 7.17 17.41
CA ASP A 221 -12.62 6.39 18.48
C ASP A 221 -13.36 5.16 17.94
N GLN A 222 -14.01 5.28 16.78
CA GLN A 222 -14.61 4.13 16.08
C GLN A 222 -13.56 3.10 15.70
N LEU A 223 -12.42 3.53 15.13
CA LEU A 223 -11.33 2.63 14.76
C LEU A 223 -10.70 1.98 16.01
N ARG A 224 -10.53 2.74 17.10
CA ARG A 224 -10.06 2.23 18.39
C ARG A 224 -10.95 1.08 18.89
N ALA A 225 -12.27 1.23 18.80
CA ALA A 225 -13.22 0.19 19.20
C ALA A 225 -13.12 -1.06 18.31
N GLN A 226 -13.01 -0.88 16.99
CA GLN A 226 -12.85 -1.99 16.04
C GLN A 226 -11.55 -2.77 16.28
N ILE A 227 -10.43 -2.07 16.49
CA ILE A 227 -9.13 -2.70 16.80
C ILE A 227 -9.21 -3.44 18.13
N SER A 228 -9.84 -2.85 19.16
CA SER A 228 -10.00 -3.49 20.47
C SER A 228 -10.78 -4.79 20.36
N ALA A 229 -11.88 -4.80 19.60
CA ALA A 229 -12.68 -5.99 19.34
C ALA A 229 -11.89 -7.06 18.56
N LEU A 230 -11.08 -6.65 17.58
CA LEU A 230 -10.24 -7.56 16.80
C LEU A 230 -9.14 -8.20 17.67
N VAL A 231 -8.43 -7.40 18.45
CA VAL A 231 -7.40 -7.86 19.40
C VAL A 231 -7.99 -8.84 20.40
N ALA A 232 -9.15 -8.52 20.99
CA ALA A 232 -9.83 -9.39 21.93
C ALA A 232 -10.25 -10.72 21.28
N LYS A 233 -10.80 -10.67 20.07
CA LYS A 233 -11.21 -11.87 19.31
C LYS A 233 -10.05 -12.83 19.06
N HIS A 234 -8.85 -12.29 18.81
CA HIS A 234 -7.65 -13.07 18.51
C HIS A 234 -6.80 -13.41 19.74
N GLN A 235 -7.24 -13.05 20.95
CA GLN A 235 -6.61 -13.41 22.21
C GLN A 235 -5.11 -13.06 22.26
N VAL A 236 -4.75 -11.85 21.80
CA VAL A 236 -3.35 -11.37 21.86
C VAL A 236 -2.90 -11.33 23.32
N SER A 237 -1.93 -12.18 23.68
CA SER A 237 -1.46 -12.29 25.07
C SER A 237 -0.37 -11.26 25.40
N PRO A 238 -0.18 -10.90 26.69
CA PRO A 238 0.94 -10.04 27.10
C PRO A 238 2.32 -10.59 26.69
N GLU A 239 2.49 -11.92 26.68
CA GLU A 239 3.74 -12.57 26.27
C GLU A 239 4.03 -12.38 24.78
N MET A 240 3.00 -12.44 23.94
CA MET A 240 3.12 -12.13 22.51
C MET A 240 3.55 -10.68 22.31
N ILE A 241 2.94 -9.75 23.06
CA ILE A 241 3.26 -8.32 22.99
C ILE A 241 4.71 -8.08 23.40
N GLN A 242 5.17 -8.68 24.50
CA GLN A 242 6.57 -8.59 24.94
C GLN A 242 7.54 -9.18 23.91
N THR A 243 7.16 -10.28 23.27
CA THR A 243 7.98 -10.90 22.21
C THR A 243 8.12 -9.97 21.00
N PHE A 244 7.01 -9.40 20.53
CA PHE A 244 7.04 -8.43 19.44
C PHE A 244 7.84 -7.18 19.81
N ALA A 245 7.61 -6.64 21.01
CA ALA A 245 8.33 -5.49 21.57
C ALA A 245 9.85 -5.69 21.54
N ALA A 246 10.33 -6.82 22.06
CA ALA A 246 11.74 -7.14 22.12
C ALA A 246 12.37 -7.26 20.73
N LYS A 247 11.64 -7.83 19.75
CA LYS A 247 12.10 -7.93 18.37
C LYS A 247 12.13 -6.58 17.66
N SER A 248 11.14 -5.73 17.90
CA SER A 248 11.08 -4.37 17.36
C SER A 248 12.21 -3.50 17.90
N ALA A 249 12.53 -3.61 19.20
CA ALA A 249 13.64 -2.86 19.81
C ALA A 249 15.04 -3.32 19.35
N ALA A 250 15.15 -4.46 18.66
CA ALA A 250 16.42 -5.00 18.17
C ALA A 250 16.74 -4.60 16.71
N GLN A 251 15.83 -3.91 16.02
CA GLN A 251 16.04 -3.33 14.69
C GLN A 251 16.70 -1.95 14.80
#